data_AF-A0A8T3WQM6-F1
#
_entry.id   AF-A0A8T3WQM6-F1
#
_cell.length_a   1.000
_cell.length_b   1.000
_cell.length_c   1.000
_cell.angle_alpha   90.00
_cell.angle_beta   90.00
_cell.angle_gamma   90.00
#
_symmetry.space_group_name_H-M   'P 1'
#
loop_
_entity.id
_entity.type
_entity.pdbx_description
1 polymer ?
#
loop_
_entity_poly.entity_id
_entity_poly.type
_entity_poly.pdbx_seq_one_letter_code
_entity_poly.pdbx_strand_id
1 'polypeptide(L)'
;MLVYWFLPMVLFLGIITSYEDIKFGKIRNKWILVAIVYSIIASSILFSLNYYDTNYLIKILANGLFSIIFGFAIWYANLWTAGDAKLFFAFTILMPIHKPHSYFFFLTYLSNTFIPLSIILLFYILFKAGKKKKLFYLKKTFSIKIIFRLIPFIFGFSWIIGLLLGIAGLGSNLVLSFAGIFLLYYIFDAVLKIKILYIGLLLSLARLIFDKSIYSPQFVSQFLLLTFLFMLVRVFLFSVGSGYLSKEIKLNDLEKGMIPAEIIIKINGKYAKRMKSFSLIGSIWHNKIGKPLFRNLARGLSNKDILKLKSLQKKLPFKTLRIQTTMPFAPFLSLGALLTIISQGNFIGLFF
;
A
#
# COMPACT_ATOMS: atom_id res chain seq x y z
N MET A 1 -31.33 -0.07 -1.37
CA MET A 1 -31.71 0.32 0.00
C MET A 1 -30.55 0.35 0.98
N LEU A 2 -29.71 -0.70 1.08
CA LEU A 2 -28.60 -0.76 2.05
C LEU A 2 -27.66 0.45 2.01
N VAL A 3 -27.32 0.95 0.81
CA VAL A 3 -26.46 2.13 0.63
C VAL A 3 -26.96 3.34 1.41
N TYR A 4 -28.27 3.59 1.47
CA TYR A 4 -28.84 4.76 2.13
C TYR A 4 -28.63 4.76 3.65
N TRP A 5 -28.49 3.58 4.26
CA TRP A 5 -28.22 3.45 5.70
C TRP A 5 -26.77 3.77 6.06
N PHE A 6 -25.82 3.51 5.16
CA PHE A 6 -24.40 3.67 5.46
C PHE A 6 -23.77 4.91 4.83
N LEU A 7 -24.27 5.36 3.69
CA LEU A 7 -23.71 6.49 2.94
C LEU A 7 -23.62 7.78 3.76
N PRO A 8 -24.62 8.20 4.55
CA PRO A 8 -24.51 9.41 5.36
C PRO A 8 -23.34 9.35 6.34
N MET A 9 -23.13 8.19 6.98
CA MET A 9 -22.03 8.01 7.92
C MET A 9 -20.68 7.92 7.22
N VAL A 10 -20.61 7.29 6.04
CA VAL A 10 -19.39 7.27 5.20
C VAL A 10 -18.99 8.69 4.79
N LEU A 11 -19.95 9.52 4.36
CA LEU A 11 -19.71 10.92 4.01
C LEU A 11 -19.27 11.74 5.23
N PHE A 12 -19.98 11.61 6.35
CA PHE A 12 -19.64 12.29 7.60
C PHE A 12 -18.22 11.95 8.06
N LEU A 13 -17.90 10.65 8.15
CA LEU A 13 -16.58 10.17 8.54
C LEU A 13 -15.50 10.64 7.55
N GLY A 14 -15.78 10.55 6.26
CA GLY A 14 -14.91 11.01 5.19
C GLY A 14 -14.54 12.47 5.31
N ILE A 15 -15.53 13.35 5.45
CA ILE A 15 -15.33 14.80 5.55
C ILE A 15 -14.54 15.14 6.82
N ILE A 16 -14.94 14.61 7.98
CA ILE A 16 -14.36 15.03 9.26
C ILE A 16 -12.93 14.52 9.43
N THR A 17 -12.65 13.29 9.00
CA THR A 17 -11.30 12.72 9.08
C THR A 17 -10.37 13.31 8.03
N SER A 18 -10.88 13.62 6.83
CA SER A 18 -10.11 14.36 5.81
C SER A 18 -9.71 15.74 6.31
N TYR A 19 -10.64 16.47 6.94
CA TYR A 19 -10.36 17.77 7.54
C TYR A 19 -9.30 17.67 8.65
N GLU A 20 -9.47 16.73 9.59
CA GLU A 20 -8.51 16.56 10.69
C GLU A 20 -7.12 16.13 10.21
N ASP A 21 -7.05 15.27 9.19
CA ASP A 21 -5.80 14.81 8.62
C ASP A 21 -5.07 15.93 7.84
N ILE A 22 -5.80 16.73 7.05
CA ILE A 22 -5.22 17.88 6.34
C ILE A 22 -4.73 18.95 7.33
N LYS A 23 -5.52 19.28 8.35
CA LYS A 23 -5.23 20.40 9.26
C LYS A 23 -4.27 20.02 10.39
N PHE A 24 -4.39 18.82 10.93
CA PHE A 24 -3.65 18.39 12.13
C PHE A 24 -2.74 17.18 11.89
N GLY A 25 -2.81 16.54 10.72
CA GLY A 25 -2.04 15.32 10.39
C GLY A 25 -2.38 14.12 11.29
N LYS A 26 -3.58 14.11 11.89
CA LYS A 26 -3.98 13.11 12.88
C LYS A 26 -5.46 12.79 12.76
N ILE A 27 -5.77 11.49 12.78
CA ILE A 27 -7.14 10.98 12.85
C ILE A 27 -7.44 10.62 14.30
N ARG A 28 -8.45 11.26 14.91
CA ARG A 28 -8.82 11.00 16.31
C ARG A 28 -9.63 9.70 16.44
N ASN A 29 -9.31 8.92 17.48
CA ASN A 29 -9.99 7.64 17.76
C ASN A 29 -11.51 7.79 17.97
N LYS A 30 -11.99 8.96 18.42
CA LYS A 30 -13.42 9.19 18.65
C LYS A 30 -14.26 9.00 17.37
N TRP A 31 -13.76 9.44 16.22
CA TRP A 31 -14.49 9.32 14.95
C TRP A 31 -14.55 7.86 14.47
N ILE A 32 -13.44 7.14 14.66
CA ILE A 32 -13.37 5.70 14.40
C ILE A 32 -14.37 4.95 15.29
N LEU A 33 -14.45 5.28 16.58
CA LEU A 33 -15.40 4.66 17.50
C LEU A 33 -16.85 4.93 17.11
N VAL A 34 -17.18 6.19 16.76
CA VAL A 34 -18.54 6.56 16.29
C VAL A 34 -18.91 5.75 15.03
N ALA A 35 -17.98 5.59 14.09
CA ALA A 35 -18.19 4.77 12.89
C ALA A 35 -18.45 3.29 13.19
N ILE A 36 -17.70 2.70 14.12
CA ILE A 36 -17.89 1.31 14.56
C ILE A 36 -19.24 1.14 15.23
N VAL A 37 -19.58 2.00 16.19
CA VAL A 37 -20.87 1.95 16.90
C VAL A 37 -22.03 2.11 15.92
N TYR A 38 -21.95 3.08 15.00
CA TYR A 38 -22.95 3.27 13.95
C TYR A 38 -23.11 2.02 13.07
N SER A 39 -21.99 1.44 12.61
CA SER A 39 -22.00 0.22 11.79
C SER A 39 -22.73 -0.92 12.51
N ILE A 40 -22.43 -1.16 13.79
CA ILE A 40 -23.09 -2.21 14.59
C ILE A 40 -24.59 -1.94 14.74
N ILE A 41 -24.99 -0.71 15.07
CA ILE A 41 -26.41 -0.35 15.26
C ILE A 41 -27.17 -0.49 13.93
N ALA A 42 -26.68 0.13 12.87
CA ALA A 42 -27.29 0.05 11.54
C ALA A 42 -27.39 -1.41 11.08
N SER A 43 -26.34 -2.19 11.31
CA SER A 43 -26.35 -3.60 10.95
C SER A 43 -27.32 -4.44 11.79
N SER A 44 -27.49 -4.13 13.07
CA SER A 44 -28.42 -4.85 13.94
C SER A 44 -29.88 -4.56 13.56
N ILE A 45 -30.19 -3.29 13.22
CA ILE A 45 -31.51 -2.88 12.76
C ILE A 45 -31.85 -3.56 11.42
N LEU A 46 -30.95 -3.49 10.45
CA LEU A 46 -31.18 -4.09 9.14
C LEU A 46 -31.34 -5.62 9.20
N PHE A 47 -30.59 -6.29 10.09
CA PHE A 47 -30.78 -7.71 10.36
C PHE A 47 -32.16 -7.99 10.96
N SER A 48 -32.58 -7.21 11.95
CA SER A 48 -33.89 -7.37 12.61
C SER A 48 -35.07 -7.11 11.66
N LEU A 49 -34.89 -6.24 10.67
CA LEU A 49 -35.85 -5.96 9.61
C LEU A 49 -35.79 -6.96 8.44
N ASN A 50 -35.01 -8.04 8.57
CA ASN A 50 -34.81 -9.07 7.54
C ASN A 50 -34.31 -8.53 6.18
N TYR A 51 -33.57 -7.40 6.17
CA TYR A 51 -32.98 -6.88 4.93
C TYR A 51 -31.81 -7.74 4.43
N TYR A 52 -31.20 -8.57 5.29
CA TYR A 52 -30.20 -9.54 4.89
C TYR A 52 -30.12 -10.72 5.87
N ASP A 53 -29.58 -11.84 5.37
CA ASP A 53 -29.48 -13.11 6.09
C ASP A 53 -28.26 -13.19 7.02
N THR A 54 -28.18 -14.28 7.78
CA THR A 54 -27.03 -14.60 8.64
C THR A 54 -25.73 -14.70 7.85
N ASN A 55 -25.79 -15.16 6.60
CA ASN A 55 -24.64 -15.31 5.72
C ASN A 55 -24.04 -13.93 5.34
N TYR A 56 -24.87 -12.92 5.13
CA TYR A 56 -24.45 -11.55 4.91
C TYR A 56 -23.73 -10.95 6.13
N LEU A 57 -24.26 -11.20 7.33
CA LEU A 57 -23.65 -10.75 8.58
C LEU A 57 -22.26 -11.38 8.77
N ILE A 58 -22.12 -12.68 8.50
CA ILE A 58 -20.83 -13.37 8.51
C ILE A 58 -19.85 -12.72 7.53
N LYS A 59 -20.30 -12.32 6.34
CA LYS A 59 -19.45 -11.64 5.35
C LYS A 59 -19.00 -10.25 5.80
N ILE A 60 -19.85 -9.48 6.48
CA ILE A 60 -19.46 -8.19 7.08
C ILE A 60 -18.38 -8.42 8.14
N LEU A 61 -18.61 -9.37 9.06
CA LEU A 61 -17.64 -9.69 10.11
C LEU A 61 -16.31 -10.19 9.54
N ALA A 62 -16.35 -11.08 8.55
CA ALA A 62 -15.15 -11.57 7.87
C ALA A 62 -14.37 -10.43 7.19
N ASN A 63 -15.04 -9.55 6.46
CA ASN A 63 -14.41 -8.38 5.84
C ASN A 63 -13.80 -7.44 6.89
N GLY A 64 -14.52 -7.18 7.98
CA GLY A 64 -14.01 -6.42 9.12
C GLY A 64 -12.74 -7.05 9.69
N LEU A 65 -12.77 -8.35 10.03
CA LEU A 65 -11.63 -9.09 10.57
C LEU A 65 -10.42 -9.04 9.63
N PHE A 66 -10.61 -9.38 8.35
CA PHE A 66 -9.53 -9.36 7.36
C PHE A 66 -8.97 -7.95 7.16
N SER A 67 -9.81 -6.92 7.16
CA SER A 67 -9.34 -5.53 7.05
C SER A 67 -8.54 -5.06 8.27
N ILE A 68 -8.83 -5.54 9.49
CA ILE A 68 -7.98 -5.31 10.67
C ILE A 68 -6.63 -6.00 10.50
N ILE A 69 -6.63 -7.29 10.13
CA ILE A 69 -5.40 -8.08 9.98
C ILE A 69 -4.51 -7.43 8.91
N PHE A 70 -5.09 -7.09 7.76
CA PHE A 70 -4.39 -6.44 6.66
C PHE A 70 -3.94 -5.01 7.02
N GLY A 71 -4.86 -4.25 7.64
CA GLY A 71 -4.65 -3.00 8.35
C GLY A 71 -3.36 -2.97 9.15
N PHE A 72 -3.30 -3.89 10.09
CA PHE A 72 -2.21 -4.10 11.02
C PHE A 72 -0.93 -4.55 10.31
N ALA A 73 -1.01 -5.47 9.35
CA ALA A 73 0.15 -5.95 8.60
C ALA A 73 0.87 -4.81 7.85
N ILE A 74 0.14 -3.95 7.15
CA ILE A 74 0.71 -2.79 6.45
C ILE A 74 1.27 -1.75 7.44
N TRP A 75 0.63 -1.57 8.59
CA TRP A 75 1.15 -0.67 9.63
C TRP A 75 2.43 -1.20 10.26
N TYR A 76 2.46 -2.49 10.60
CA TYR A 76 3.63 -3.19 11.13
C TYR A 76 4.81 -3.12 10.15
N ALA A 77 4.51 -3.15 8.84
CA ALA A 77 5.46 -2.94 7.76
C ALA A 77 6.00 -1.50 7.62
N ASN A 78 5.47 -0.54 8.40
CA ASN A 78 5.72 0.89 8.28
C ASN A 78 5.35 1.48 6.91
N LEU A 79 4.32 0.95 6.25
CA LEU A 79 3.85 1.43 4.95
C LEU A 79 2.77 2.52 5.07
N TRP A 80 1.97 2.51 6.14
CA TRP A 80 1.05 3.59 6.51
C TRP A 80 1.01 3.83 8.02
N THR A 81 0.31 4.88 8.46
CA THR A 81 0.21 5.21 9.88
C THR A 81 -0.84 4.33 10.58
N ALA A 82 -0.79 4.30 11.92
CA ALA A 82 -1.81 3.59 12.70
C ALA A 82 -3.20 4.22 12.55
N GLY A 83 -3.29 5.53 12.25
CA GLY A 83 -4.54 6.21 11.99
C GLY A 83 -5.20 5.68 10.72
N ASP A 84 -4.42 5.56 9.65
CA ASP A 84 -4.87 5.06 8.35
C ASP A 84 -5.41 3.63 8.43
N ALA A 85 -4.71 2.75 9.16
CA ALA A 85 -5.13 1.37 9.37
C ALA A 85 -6.50 1.27 10.07
N LYS A 86 -6.72 2.10 11.10
CA LYS A 86 -8.00 2.13 11.82
C LYS A 86 -9.12 2.74 10.98
N LEU A 87 -8.82 3.79 10.22
CA LEU A 87 -9.77 4.42 9.33
C LEU A 87 -10.19 3.48 8.19
N PHE A 88 -9.23 2.74 7.63
CA PHE A 88 -9.47 1.67 6.65
C PHE A 88 -10.43 0.60 7.18
N PHE A 89 -10.21 0.13 8.43
CA PHE A 89 -11.12 -0.78 9.10
C PHE A 89 -12.52 -0.16 9.26
N ALA A 90 -12.61 1.08 9.76
CA ALA A 90 -13.88 1.77 9.99
C ALA A 90 -14.70 1.93 8.69
N PHE A 91 -14.06 2.29 7.57
CA PHE A 91 -14.73 2.31 6.28
C PHE A 91 -15.14 0.92 5.82
N THR A 92 -14.32 -0.12 6.06
CA THR A 92 -14.64 -1.49 5.64
C THR A 92 -15.93 -2.00 6.25
N ILE A 93 -16.14 -1.79 7.55
CA ILE A 93 -17.36 -2.23 8.25
C ILE A 93 -18.58 -1.33 7.96
N LEU A 94 -18.36 -0.10 7.50
CA LEU A 94 -19.42 0.81 7.07
C LEU A 94 -19.85 0.54 5.62
N MET A 95 -19.05 -0.14 4.80
CA MET A 95 -19.43 -0.37 3.41
C MET A 95 -20.41 -1.54 3.28
N PRO A 96 -21.56 -1.33 2.60
CA PRO A 96 -22.44 -2.44 2.26
C PRO A 96 -21.77 -3.33 1.20
N ILE A 97 -21.80 -4.64 1.45
CA ILE A 97 -21.33 -5.65 0.50
C ILE A 97 -22.40 -5.79 -0.58
N HIS A 98 -22.07 -5.42 -1.83
CA HIS A 98 -23.04 -5.45 -2.93
C HIS A 98 -23.03 -6.77 -3.70
N LYS A 99 -21.87 -7.45 -3.76
CA LYS A 99 -21.75 -8.75 -4.42
C LYS A 99 -21.79 -9.85 -3.36
N PRO A 100 -22.83 -10.71 -3.34
CA PRO A 100 -23.04 -11.68 -2.29
C PRO A 100 -21.96 -12.77 -2.19
N HIS A 101 -21.02 -12.85 -3.13
CA HIS A 101 -20.02 -13.94 -3.18
C HIS A 101 -18.61 -13.58 -2.71
N SER A 102 -18.30 -12.34 -2.29
CA SER A 102 -16.92 -11.97 -1.95
C SER A 102 -16.70 -11.73 -0.44
N TYR A 103 -16.00 -12.67 0.20
CA TYR A 103 -15.45 -12.52 1.56
C TYR A 103 -14.28 -11.52 1.63
N PHE A 104 -13.79 -11.06 0.47
CA PHE A 104 -12.60 -10.21 0.35
C PHE A 104 -12.92 -8.84 -0.27
N PHE A 105 -14.13 -8.33 -0.03
CA PHE A 105 -14.57 -7.01 -0.50
C PHE A 105 -13.68 -5.86 -0.03
N PHE A 106 -13.01 -5.99 1.13
CA PHE A 106 -12.00 -5.02 1.58
C PHE A 106 -10.86 -4.80 0.55
N LEU A 107 -10.51 -5.82 -0.25
CA LEU A 107 -9.49 -5.70 -1.31
C LEU A 107 -10.00 -4.85 -2.48
N THR A 108 -11.29 -4.90 -2.77
CA THR A 108 -11.92 -4.03 -3.77
C THR A 108 -11.84 -2.57 -3.32
N TYR A 109 -12.17 -2.29 -2.06
CA TYR A 109 -12.01 -0.96 -1.48
C TYR A 109 -10.56 -0.47 -1.49
N LEU A 110 -9.63 -1.35 -1.13
CA LEU A 110 -8.22 -1.04 -1.15
C LEU A 110 -7.75 -0.70 -2.57
N SER A 111 -8.20 -1.48 -3.56
CA SER A 111 -7.95 -1.22 -4.98
C SER A 111 -8.47 0.17 -5.38
N ASN A 112 -9.73 0.47 -5.07
CA ASN A 112 -10.35 1.76 -5.38
C ASN A 112 -9.70 2.94 -4.64
N THR A 113 -8.95 2.70 -3.56
CA THR A 113 -8.16 3.73 -2.86
C THR A 113 -6.78 3.91 -3.49
N PHE A 114 -6.02 2.83 -3.63
CA PHE A 114 -4.60 2.92 -3.95
C PHE A 114 -4.33 3.17 -5.43
N ILE A 115 -5.21 2.76 -6.35
CA ILE A 115 -4.93 2.99 -7.78
C ILE A 115 -5.11 4.45 -8.15
N PRO A 116 -6.23 5.12 -7.80
CA PRO A 116 -6.36 6.56 -8.09
C PRO A 116 -5.23 7.35 -7.43
N LEU A 117 -4.90 7.02 -6.18
CA LEU A 117 -3.75 7.63 -5.49
C LEU A 117 -2.44 7.39 -6.24
N SER A 118 -2.17 6.17 -6.71
CA SER A 118 -0.96 5.83 -7.45
C SER A 118 -0.88 6.62 -8.76
N ILE A 119 -2.00 6.78 -9.47
CA ILE A 119 -2.10 7.59 -10.69
C ILE A 119 -1.81 9.06 -10.38
N ILE A 120 -2.43 9.62 -9.34
CA ILE A 120 -2.20 11.02 -8.91
C ILE A 120 -0.73 11.24 -8.54
N LEU A 121 -0.15 10.34 -7.74
CA LEU A 121 1.26 10.41 -7.34
C LEU A 121 2.20 10.29 -8.54
N LEU A 122 1.89 9.41 -9.47
CA LEU A 122 2.64 9.23 -10.71
C LEU A 122 2.60 10.50 -11.54
N PHE A 123 1.44 11.12 -11.73
CA PHE A 123 1.33 12.41 -12.42
C PHE A 123 2.08 13.51 -11.68
N TYR A 124 1.93 13.61 -10.36
CA TYR A 124 2.65 14.59 -9.56
C TYR A 124 4.17 14.46 -9.72
N ILE A 125 4.70 13.23 -9.65
CA ILE A 125 6.11 12.94 -9.86
C ILE A 125 6.51 13.26 -11.31
N LEU A 126 5.68 12.91 -12.29
CA LEU A 126 5.90 13.24 -13.69
C LEU A 126 5.90 14.75 -13.94
N PHE A 127 5.08 15.56 -13.30
CA PHE A 127 5.14 17.01 -13.53
C PHE A 127 6.31 17.65 -12.78
N LYS A 128 6.58 17.20 -11.55
CA LYS A 128 7.64 17.79 -10.70
C LYS A 128 9.06 17.39 -11.10
N ALA A 129 9.24 16.21 -11.72
CA ALA A 129 10.58 15.73 -12.04
C ALA A 129 11.19 16.43 -13.28
N GLY A 130 12.44 16.88 -13.16
CA GLY A 130 13.18 17.47 -14.28
C GLY A 130 13.42 16.45 -15.42
N LYS A 131 13.39 16.89 -16.68
CA LYS A 131 13.54 16.05 -17.89
C LYS A 131 14.77 15.12 -17.82
N LYS A 132 15.94 15.64 -17.41
CA LYS A 132 17.19 14.86 -17.29
C LYS A 132 17.08 13.72 -16.28
N LYS A 133 16.51 13.98 -15.10
CA LYS A 133 16.31 12.96 -14.05
C LYS A 133 15.32 11.88 -14.51
N LYS A 134 14.20 12.28 -15.13
CA LYS A 134 13.22 11.32 -15.69
C LYS A 134 13.87 10.36 -16.67
N LEU A 135 14.60 10.89 -17.65
CA LEU A 135 15.25 10.08 -18.68
C LEU A 135 16.28 9.13 -18.08
N PHE A 136 17.06 9.59 -17.09
CA PHE A 136 18.01 8.76 -16.36
C PHE A 136 17.31 7.56 -15.68
N TYR A 137 16.24 7.79 -14.93
CA TYR A 137 15.51 6.72 -14.23
C TYR A 137 14.75 5.80 -15.18
N LEU A 138 14.20 6.32 -16.28
CA LEU A 138 13.59 5.50 -17.34
C LEU A 138 14.63 4.57 -17.97
N LYS A 139 15.76 5.10 -18.44
CA LYS A 139 16.85 4.28 -19.02
C LYS A 139 17.36 3.22 -18.06
N LYS A 140 17.55 3.58 -16.78
CA LYS A 140 18.00 2.63 -15.76
C LYS A 140 17.00 1.49 -15.55
N THR A 141 15.70 1.81 -15.50
CA THR A 141 14.67 0.82 -15.18
C THR A 141 14.30 -0.04 -16.38
N PHE A 142 14.20 0.54 -17.57
CA PHE A 142 14.00 -0.16 -18.85
C PHE A 142 15.31 -0.75 -19.40
N SER A 143 16.31 -0.98 -18.55
CA SER A 143 17.50 -1.70 -18.97
C SER A 143 17.13 -3.15 -19.31
N ILE A 144 17.66 -3.64 -20.42
CA ILE A 144 17.37 -4.97 -20.95
C ILE A 144 17.54 -6.07 -19.89
N LYS A 145 18.57 -5.93 -19.03
CA LYS A 145 18.85 -6.83 -17.91
C LYS A 145 17.73 -6.88 -16.86
N ILE A 146 17.09 -5.74 -16.56
CA ILE A 146 15.97 -5.69 -15.60
C ILE A 146 14.73 -6.32 -16.23
N ILE A 147 14.45 -5.99 -17.49
CA ILE A 147 13.31 -6.53 -18.24
C ILE A 147 13.40 -8.05 -18.33
N PHE A 148 14.54 -8.60 -18.76
CA PHE A 148 14.76 -10.06 -18.82
C PHE A 148 14.61 -10.76 -17.48
N ARG A 149 14.94 -10.09 -16.36
CA ARG A 149 14.72 -10.65 -15.03
C ARG A 149 13.26 -10.62 -14.60
N LEU A 150 12.51 -9.59 -15.01
CA LEU A 150 11.13 -9.39 -14.58
C LEU A 150 10.13 -10.17 -15.42
N ILE A 151 10.34 -10.33 -16.72
CA ILE A 151 9.40 -11.02 -17.61
C ILE A 151 9.08 -12.44 -17.10
N PRO A 152 10.05 -13.33 -16.83
CA PRO A 152 9.75 -14.68 -16.32
C PRO A 152 9.06 -14.63 -14.95
N PHE A 153 9.40 -13.66 -14.11
CA PHE A 153 8.75 -13.48 -12.82
C PHE A 153 7.28 -13.12 -12.98
N ILE A 154 6.96 -12.07 -13.74
CA ILE A 154 5.59 -11.61 -13.97
C ILE A 154 4.78 -12.70 -14.69
N PHE A 155 5.39 -13.36 -15.68
CA PHE A 155 4.75 -14.43 -16.45
C PHE A 155 4.40 -15.64 -15.57
N GLY A 156 5.36 -16.15 -14.78
CA GLY A 156 5.11 -17.29 -13.89
C GLY A 156 4.18 -16.96 -12.73
N PHE A 157 4.42 -15.85 -12.03
CA PHE A 157 3.67 -15.51 -10.80
C PHE A 157 2.27 -14.95 -11.06
N SER A 158 2.01 -14.33 -12.22
CA SER A 158 0.65 -13.91 -12.58
C SER A 158 -0.32 -15.10 -12.68
N TRP A 159 0.18 -16.28 -13.04
CA TRP A 159 -0.61 -17.51 -13.05
C TRP A 159 -1.01 -17.94 -11.64
N ILE A 160 -0.04 -18.04 -10.74
CA ILE A 160 -0.28 -18.40 -9.33
C ILE A 160 -1.26 -17.43 -8.67
N ILE A 161 -1.10 -16.13 -8.93
CA ILE A 161 -2.02 -15.13 -8.37
C ILE A 161 -3.40 -15.24 -9.01
N GLY A 162 -3.50 -15.49 -10.32
CA GLY A 162 -4.77 -15.76 -10.97
C GLY A 162 -5.51 -16.94 -10.34
N LEU A 163 -4.80 -18.03 -10.03
CA LEU A 163 -5.36 -19.18 -9.32
C LEU A 163 -5.86 -18.80 -7.91
N LEU A 164 -5.04 -18.08 -7.14
CA LEU A 164 -5.43 -17.61 -5.79
C LEU A 164 -6.64 -16.68 -5.83
N LEU A 165 -6.70 -15.75 -6.78
CA LEU A 165 -7.84 -14.85 -6.96
C LEU A 165 -9.10 -15.58 -7.43
N GLY A 166 -8.94 -16.61 -8.27
CA GLY A 166 -10.02 -17.50 -8.69
C GLY A 166 -10.63 -18.24 -7.50
N ILE A 167 -9.80 -18.85 -6.65
CA ILE A 167 -10.22 -19.52 -5.42
C ILE A 167 -10.92 -18.54 -4.47
N ALA A 168 -10.46 -17.29 -4.40
CA ALA A 168 -11.06 -16.24 -3.59
C ALA A 168 -12.36 -15.66 -4.16
N GLY A 169 -12.81 -16.09 -5.35
CA GLY A 169 -14.00 -15.55 -6.02
C GLY A 169 -13.84 -14.11 -6.51
N LEU A 170 -12.59 -13.63 -6.67
CA LEU A 170 -12.27 -12.26 -7.07
C LEU A 170 -12.08 -12.10 -8.59
N GLY A 171 -12.09 -13.21 -9.33
CA GLY A 171 -11.90 -13.24 -10.78
C GLY A 171 -10.52 -12.76 -11.24
N SER A 172 -10.34 -12.62 -12.54
CA SER A 172 -9.10 -12.12 -13.18
C SER A 172 -8.98 -10.59 -13.07
N ASN A 173 -9.04 -10.06 -11.85
CA ASN A 173 -8.91 -8.62 -11.63
C ASN A 173 -7.45 -8.17 -11.84
N LEU A 174 -7.19 -7.43 -12.94
CA LEU A 174 -5.85 -6.97 -13.31
C LEU A 174 -5.14 -6.21 -12.17
N VAL A 175 -5.89 -5.42 -11.40
CA VAL A 175 -5.34 -4.63 -10.30
C VAL A 175 -4.87 -5.53 -9.17
N LEU A 176 -5.70 -6.49 -8.76
CA LEU A 176 -5.34 -7.41 -7.68
C LEU A 176 -4.18 -8.31 -8.11
N SER A 177 -4.18 -8.74 -9.38
CA SER A 177 -3.05 -9.45 -9.99
C SER A 177 -1.77 -8.62 -9.93
N PHE A 178 -1.84 -7.35 -10.33
CA PHE A 178 -0.72 -6.42 -10.26
C PHE A 178 -0.20 -6.25 -8.81
N ALA A 179 -1.10 -5.97 -7.87
CA ALA A 179 -0.76 -5.75 -6.46
C ALA A 179 -0.14 -7.01 -5.85
N GLY A 180 -0.70 -8.19 -6.15
CA GLY A 180 -0.17 -9.49 -5.74
C GLY A 180 1.23 -9.74 -6.28
N ILE A 181 1.46 -9.52 -7.58
CA ILE A 181 2.76 -9.78 -8.22
C ILE A 181 3.81 -8.86 -7.61
N PHE A 182 3.45 -7.61 -7.39
CA PHE A 182 4.30 -6.63 -6.77
C PHE A 182 4.65 -7.01 -5.33
N LEU A 183 3.67 -7.37 -4.52
CA LEU A 183 3.90 -7.81 -3.14
C LEU A 183 4.78 -9.06 -3.10
N LEU A 184 4.51 -10.06 -3.94
CA LEU A 184 5.38 -11.24 -4.05
C LEU A 184 6.78 -10.84 -4.48
N TYR A 185 6.96 -9.98 -5.48
CA TYR A 185 8.28 -9.53 -5.91
C TYR A 185 9.10 -8.99 -4.73
N TYR A 186 8.51 -8.16 -3.88
CA TYR A 186 9.17 -7.61 -2.70
C TYR A 186 9.42 -8.64 -1.61
N ILE A 187 8.49 -9.57 -1.37
CA ILE A 187 8.70 -10.66 -0.41
C ILE A 187 9.86 -11.53 -0.89
N PHE A 188 9.87 -11.93 -2.16
CA PHE A 188 10.92 -12.77 -2.73
C PHE A 188 12.29 -12.07 -2.72
N ASP A 189 12.35 -10.79 -3.10
CA ASP A 189 13.58 -9.98 -3.05
C ASP A 189 14.12 -9.80 -1.61
N ALA A 190 13.22 -9.82 -0.61
CA ALA A 190 13.58 -9.63 0.79
C ALA A 190 13.93 -10.94 1.54
N VAL A 191 13.19 -12.03 1.28
CA VAL A 191 13.30 -13.30 2.02
C VAL A 191 14.29 -14.26 1.37
N LEU A 192 14.21 -14.41 0.04
CA LEU A 192 14.97 -15.45 -0.65
C LEU A 192 16.31 -14.90 -1.12
N LYS A 193 17.39 -15.53 -0.63
CA LYS A 193 18.74 -15.35 -1.20
C LYS A 193 18.87 -15.96 -2.59
N ILE A 194 17.90 -16.78 -3.01
CA ILE A 194 17.85 -17.39 -4.34
C ILE A 194 17.56 -16.30 -5.36
N LYS A 195 18.25 -16.33 -6.50
CA LYS A 195 17.98 -15.38 -7.58
C LYS A 195 16.54 -15.59 -8.06
N ILE A 196 15.68 -14.59 -7.84
CA ILE A 196 14.27 -14.52 -8.28
C ILE A 196 14.07 -15.04 -9.71
N LEU A 197 15.06 -14.80 -10.58
CA LEU A 197 15.10 -15.27 -11.95
C LEU A 197 14.84 -16.78 -12.07
N TYR A 198 15.49 -17.63 -11.28
CA TYR A 198 15.37 -19.08 -11.40
C TYR A 198 13.98 -19.59 -11.02
N ILE A 199 13.40 -19.03 -9.97
CA ILE A 199 12.04 -19.37 -9.53
C ILE A 199 11.02 -18.91 -10.58
N GLY A 200 11.19 -17.70 -11.11
CA GLY A 200 10.37 -17.19 -12.21
C GLY A 200 10.46 -18.06 -13.46
N LEU A 201 11.65 -18.53 -13.84
CA LEU A 201 11.84 -19.42 -14.97
C LEU A 201 11.16 -20.78 -14.76
N LEU A 202 11.32 -21.40 -13.57
CA LEU A 202 10.67 -22.67 -13.25
C LEU A 202 9.15 -22.55 -13.33
N LEU A 203 8.57 -21.51 -12.72
CA LEU A 203 7.12 -21.26 -12.79
C LEU A 203 6.66 -20.93 -14.22
N SER A 204 7.49 -20.23 -15.00
CA SER A 204 7.20 -19.96 -16.41
C SER A 204 7.13 -21.24 -17.22
N LEU A 205 8.09 -22.16 -17.06
CA LEU A 205 8.09 -23.46 -17.72
C LEU A 205 6.87 -24.30 -17.32
N ALA A 206 6.55 -24.34 -16.02
CA ALA A 206 5.33 -25.01 -15.54
C ALA A 206 4.08 -24.40 -16.21
N ARG A 207 3.98 -23.07 -16.27
CA ARG A 207 2.87 -22.39 -16.92
C ARG A 207 2.73 -22.75 -18.41
N LEU A 208 3.84 -22.79 -19.15
CA LEU A 208 3.83 -23.19 -20.57
C LEU A 208 3.23 -24.59 -20.77
N ILE A 209 3.49 -25.51 -19.84
CA ILE A 209 2.98 -26.88 -19.92
C ILE A 209 1.48 -26.94 -19.59
N PHE A 210 1.07 -26.31 -18.48
CA PHE A 210 -0.26 -26.51 -17.89
C PHE A 210 -1.32 -25.48 -18.29
N ASP A 211 -0.95 -24.25 -18.63
CA ASP A 211 -1.88 -23.16 -18.92
C ASP A 211 -1.97 -22.90 -20.43
N LYS A 212 -2.99 -23.46 -21.10
CA LYS A 212 -3.21 -23.24 -22.54
C LYS A 212 -3.72 -21.84 -22.87
N SER A 213 -4.24 -21.09 -21.90
CA SER A 213 -4.78 -19.74 -22.14
C SER A 213 -3.72 -18.74 -22.60
N ILE A 214 -2.44 -19.03 -22.33
CA ILE A 214 -1.31 -18.17 -22.68
C ILE A 214 -1.13 -17.93 -24.18
N TYR A 215 -1.67 -18.82 -25.01
CA TYR A 215 -1.56 -18.71 -26.47
C TYR A 215 -2.66 -17.83 -27.06
N SER A 216 -3.60 -17.34 -26.24
CA SER A 216 -4.66 -16.43 -26.70
C SER A 216 -4.12 -15.01 -26.90
N PRO A 217 -4.61 -14.27 -27.92
CA PRO A 217 -4.27 -12.85 -28.11
C PRO A 217 -4.65 -11.99 -26.89
N GLN A 218 -5.74 -12.33 -26.21
CA GLN A 218 -6.21 -11.65 -25.01
C GLN A 218 -5.21 -11.79 -23.86
N PHE A 219 -4.63 -12.98 -23.66
CA PHE A 219 -3.58 -13.16 -22.66
C PHE A 219 -2.37 -12.29 -22.98
N VAL A 220 -1.91 -12.29 -24.24
CA VAL A 220 -0.74 -11.51 -24.65
C VAL A 220 -0.94 -10.02 -24.37
N SER A 221 -2.09 -9.46 -24.73
CA SER A 221 -2.39 -8.04 -24.48
C SER A 221 -2.45 -7.72 -22.97
N GLN A 222 -3.11 -8.56 -22.17
CA GLN A 222 -3.16 -8.39 -20.71
C GLN A 222 -1.77 -8.53 -20.06
N PHE A 223 -0.97 -9.48 -20.52
CA PHE A 223 0.39 -9.70 -20.02
C PHE A 223 1.31 -8.53 -20.34
N LEU A 224 1.24 -7.99 -21.56
CA LEU A 224 2.00 -6.80 -21.96
C LEU A 224 1.59 -5.58 -21.14
N LEU A 225 0.28 -5.36 -20.97
CA LEU A 225 -0.24 -4.26 -20.15
C LEU A 225 0.23 -4.40 -18.69
N LEU A 226 0.11 -5.59 -18.11
CA LEU A 226 0.54 -5.89 -16.74
C LEU A 226 2.05 -5.65 -16.56
N THR A 227 2.86 -6.12 -17.52
CA THR A 227 4.31 -5.93 -17.51
C THR A 227 4.67 -4.46 -17.64
N PHE A 228 4.03 -3.73 -18.54
CA PHE A 228 4.24 -2.29 -18.72
C PHE A 228 3.89 -1.51 -17.44
N LEU A 229 2.72 -1.76 -16.85
CA LEU A 229 2.30 -1.16 -15.59
C LEU A 229 3.29 -1.48 -14.46
N PHE A 230 3.76 -2.73 -14.38
CA PHE A 230 4.74 -3.15 -13.37
C PHE A 230 6.03 -2.37 -13.49
N MET A 231 6.55 -2.25 -14.72
CA MET A 231 7.75 -1.47 -15.00
C MET A 231 7.54 0.00 -14.65
N LEU A 232 6.43 0.58 -15.08
CA LEU A 232 6.10 1.99 -14.84
C LEU A 232 6.05 2.28 -13.33
N VAL A 233 5.25 1.54 -12.57
CA VAL A 233 5.11 1.75 -11.12
C VAL A 233 6.45 1.54 -10.41
N ARG A 234 7.24 0.54 -10.84
CA ARG A 234 8.60 0.31 -10.30
C ARG A 234 9.53 1.50 -10.54
N VAL A 235 9.53 2.09 -11.75
CA VAL A 235 10.31 3.29 -12.06
C VAL A 235 9.91 4.42 -11.11
N PHE A 236 8.62 4.74 -11.11
CA PHE A 236 8.14 6.01 -10.57
C PHE A 236 8.03 5.99 -9.05
N LEU A 237 7.50 4.92 -8.45
CA LEU A 237 7.34 4.89 -6.99
C LEU A 237 8.69 4.75 -6.27
N PHE A 238 9.58 3.87 -6.72
CA PHE A 238 10.81 3.59 -5.97
C PHE A 238 11.98 4.48 -6.37
N SER A 239 12.19 4.66 -7.67
CA SER A 239 13.40 5.33 -8.15
C SER A 239 13.26 6.84 -8.09
N VAL A 240 12.09 7.37 -8.49
CA VAL A 240 11.83 8.81 -8.54
C VAL A 240 11.13 9.27 -7.26
N GLY A 241 10.10 8.56 -6.81
CA GLY A 241 9.25 8.93 -5.68
C GLY A 241 10.01 9.16 -4.38
N SER A 242 10.99 8.31 -4.06
CA SER A 242 11.80 8.45 -2.84
C SER A 242 12.54 9.80 -2.74
N GLY A 243 12.91 10.41 -3.87
CA GLY A 243 13.57 11.72 -3.91
C GLY A 243 12.61 12.92 -3.86
N TYR A 244 11.37 12.78 -4.33
CA TYR A 244 10.39 13.89 -4.37
C TYR A 244 9.37 13.85 -3.23
N LEU A 245 9.18 12.69 -2.60
CA LEU A 245 8.34 12.48 -1.42
C LEU A 245 9.13 12.64 -0.12
N SER A 246 10.39 13.08 -0.19
CA SER A 246 11.20 13.42 0.98
C SER A 246 11.81 14.82 0.84
N LYS A 247 12.10 15.45 1.99
CA LYS A 247 12.76 16.75 2.09
C LYS A 247 13.95 16.64 3.03
N GLU A 248 15.02 17.34 2.73
CA GLU A 248 16.17 17.44 3.64
C GLU A 248 15.90 18.52 4.69
N ILE A 249 15.94 18.13 5.96
CA ILE A 249 15.74 19.02 7.11
C ILE A 249 17.03 19.02 7.93
N LYS A 250 17.46 20.18 8.44
CA LYS A 250 18.64 20.26 9.32
C LYS A 250 18.33 19.57 10.65
N LEU A 251 19.32 18.95 11.28
CA LEU A 251 19.13 18.24 12.56
C LEU A 251 18.58 19.14 13.68
N ASN A 252 18.86 20.45 13.63
CA ASN A 252 18.36 21.41 14.61
C ASN A 252 16.86 21.67 14.47
N ASP A 253 16.36 21.61 13.23
CA ASP A 253 15.00 21.96 12.82
C ASP A 253 14.08 20.72 12.84
N LEU A 254 14.54 19.61 13.42
CA LEU A 254 13.72 18.41 13.58
C LEU A 254 12.66 18.61 14.65
N GLU A 255 11.42 18.34 14.28
CA GLU A 255 10.26 18.44 15.15
C GLU A 255 9.66 17.07 15.47
N LYS A 256 8.93 17.01 16.59
CA LYS A 256 8.24 15.80 17.04
C LYS A 256 7.22 15.36 15.99
N GLY A 257 7.26 14.09 15.62
CA GLY A 257 6.33 13.49 14.66
C GLY A 257 6.83 13.48 13.21
N MET A 258 7.94 14.16 12.89
CA MET A 258 8.58 14.02 11.58
C MET A 258 9.00 12.57 11.33
N ILE A 259 8.66 12.01 10.16
CA ILE A 259 8.96 10.61 9.80
C ILE A 259 10.27 10.56 9.02
N PRO A 260 11.35 9.92 9.51
CA PRO A 260 12.59 9.84 8.77
C PRO A 260 12.46 8.94 7.54
N ALA A 261 12.85 9.47 6.38
CA ALA A 261 13.07 8.68 5.16
C ALA A 261 14.44 7.98 5.16
N GLU A 262 15.34 8.44 6.03
CA GLU A 262 16.67 7.87 6.25
C GLU A 262 16.79 7.29 7.67
N ILE A 263 17.50 6.18 7.79
CA ILE A 263 17.89 5.59 9.07
C ILE A 263 19.35 5.93 9.38
N ILE A 264 19.64 6.09 10.66
CA ILE A 264 21.00 6.27 11.16
C ILE A 264 21.43 4.97 11.80
N ILE A 265 22.50 4.39 11.26
CA ILE A 265 23.09 3.13 11.73
C ILE A 265 24.51 3.38 12.22
N LYS A 266 24.90 2.66 13.29
CA LYS A 266 26.26 2.68 13.81
C LYS A 266 27.01 1.47 13.25
N ILE A 267 28.03 1.71 12.43
CA ILE A 267 28.90 0.69 11.82
C ILE A 267 30.32 0.96 12.31
N ASN A 268 30.95 0.00 12.98
CA ASN A 268 32.34 0.08 13.45
C ASN A 268 32.66 1.39 14.20
N GLY A 269 31.77 1.80 15.11
CA GLY A 269 31.94 3.03 15.89
C GLY A 269 31.51 4.33 15.21
N LYS A 270 31.40 4.36 13.87
CA LYS A 270 31.00 5.54 13.08
C LYS A 270 29.50 5.51 12.74
N TYR A 271 28.90 6.68 12.64
CA TYR A 271 27.50 6.82 12.22
C TYR A 271 27.40 7.04 10.72
N ALA A 272 26.49 6.31 10.07
CA ALA A 272 26.19 6.47 8.66
C ALA A 272 24.67 6.63 8.45
N LYS A 273 24.28 7.35 7.40
CA LYS A 273 22.90 7.38 6.93
C LYS A 273 22.68 6.35 5.84
N ARG A 274 21.47 5.78 5.82
CA ARG A 274 21.01 4.98 4.69
C ARG A 274 19.55 5.30 4.43
N MET A 275 19.14 5.30 3.16
CA MET A 275 17.72 5.34 2.85
C MET A 275 17.02 4.13 3.46
N LYS A 276 15.86 4.37 4.07
CA LYS A 276 14.99 3.29 4.52
C LYS A 276 14.57 2.49 3.30
N SER A 277 14.83 1.18 3.29
CA SER A 277 14.22 0.33 2.28
C SER A 277 12.75 0.14 2.65
N PHE A 278 11.85 0.38 1.70
CA PHE A 278 10.43 0.04 1.81
C PHE A 278 10.26 -1.48 1.71
N SER A 279 10.73 -2.20 2.73
CA SER A 279 10.65 -3.66 2.81
C SER A 279 9.86 -4.02 4.07
N LEU A 280 8.78 -4.79 3.88
CA LEU A 280 7.99 -5.46 4.92
C LEU A 280 8.87 -6.21 5.95
N ILE A 281 10.07 -6.62 5.52
CA ILE A 281 11.02 -7.47 6.25
C ILE A 281 12.29 -6.68 6.63
N GLY A 282 12.35 -5.38 6.35
CA GLY A 282 13.49 -4.52 6.68
C GLY A 282 13.86 -4.55 8.16
N SER A 283 12.87 -4.73 9.05
CA SER A 283 13.07 -4.90 10.50
C SER A 283 13.93 -6.13 10.85
N ILE A 284 13.79 -7.23 10.11
CA ILE A 284 14.57 -8.46 10.30
C ILE A 284 16.01 -8.27 9.76
N TRP A 285 16.16 -7.55 8.65
CA TRP A 285 17.46 -7.25 8.05
C TRP A 285 18.28 -6.21 8.83
N HIS A 286 17.64 -5.27 9.53
CA HIS A 286 18.34 -4.28 10.36
C HIS A 286 19.21 -4.91 11.44
N ASN A 287 18.87 -6.11 11.92
CA ASN A 287 19.70 -6.82 12.88
C ASN A 287 21.06 -7.28 12.32
N LYS A 288 21.23 -7.38 10.99
CA LYS A 288 22.49 -7.85 10.37
C LYS A 288 23.48 -6.73 10.02
N ILE A 289 23.02 -5.49 9.86
CA ILE A 289 23.83 -4.39 9.28
C ILE A 289 24.27 -3.37 10.36
N GLY A 290 23.67 -3.46 11.55
CA GLY A 290 23.98 -2.59 12.69
C GLY A 290 22.71 -2.10 13.35
N LYS A 291 22.74 -1.90 14.68
CA LYS A 291 21.56 -1.49 15.44
C LYS A 291 21.11 -0.10 14.98
N PRO A 292 19.89 0.07 14.44
CA PRO A 292 19.38 1.38 14.08
C PRO A 292 19.24 2.22 15.35
N LEU A 293 19.52 3.52 15.23
CA LEU A 293 19.47 4.44 16.37
C LEU A 293 18.04 4.55 16.95
N PHE A 294 17.03 4.31 16.11
CA PHE A 294 15.59 4.37 16.41
C PHE A 294 14.88 3.12 15.88
N ARG A 295 14.00 2.52 16.68
CA ARG A 295 13.31 1.26 16.34
C ARG A 295 11.92 1.43 15.72
N ASN A 296 11.29 2.61 15.80
CA ASN A 296 9.87 2.76 15.47
C ASN A 296 9.57 4.01 14.60
N LEU A 297 9.98 3.94 13.33
CA LEU A 297 10.00 5.09 12.41
C LEU A 297 8.61 5.51 11.92
N ALA A 298 7.63 4.59 11.83
CA ALA A 298 6.27 4.93 11.38
C ALA A 298 5.50 5.87 12.32
N ARG A 299 5.89 5.94 13.60
CA ARG A 299 5.29 6.89 14.57
C ARG A 299 5.87 8.30 14.47
N GLY A 300 6.92 8.49 13.65
CA GLY A 300 7.71 9.71 13.63
C GLY A 300 8.68 9.81 14.82
N LEU A 301 9.54 10.83 14.77
CA LEU A 301 10.54 11.08 15.80
C LEU A 301 9.89 11.52 17.12
N SER A 302 10.26 10.86 18.22
CA SER A 302 9.89 11.30 19.57
C SER A 302 10.82 12.41 20.08
N ASN A 303 10.42 13.12 21.14
CA ASN A 303 11.28 14.10 21.79
C ASN A 303 12.59 13.48 22.28
N LYS A 304 12.55 12.23 22.77
CA LYS A 304 13.75 11.48 23.19
C LYS A 304 14.69 11.23 22.02
N ASP A 305 14.13 10.91 20.84
CA ASP A 305 14.92 10.68 19.62
C ASP A 305 15.60 11.97 19.15
N ILE A 306 14.87 13.09 19.17
CA ILE A 306 15.38 14.41 18.77
C ILE A 306 16.49 14.87 19.71
N LEU A 307 16.29 14.77 21.03
CA LEU A 307 17.32 15.11 22.02
C LEU A 307 18.58 14.26 21.83
N LYS A 308 18.40 12.96 21.58
CA LYS A 308 19.51 12.05 21.27
C LYS A 308 20.25 12.46 19.99
N LEU A 309 19.54 12.83 18.92
CA LEU A 309 20.15 13.34 17.68
C LEU A 309 20.93 14.63 17.91
N LYS A 310 20.34 15.59 18.62
CA LYS A 310 20.97 16.87 18.95
C LYS A 310 22.23 16.67 19.78
N SER A 311 22.20 15.77 20.78
CA SER A 311 23.39 15.43 21.58
C SER A 311 24.52 14.77 20.77
N LEU A 312 24.16 14.01 19.73
CA LEU A 312 25.11 13.31 18.86
C LEU A 312 25.59 14.17 17.69
N GLN A 313 25.03 15.36 17.49
CA GLN A 313 25.29 16.19 16.31
C GLN A 313 26.78 16.43 16.03
N LYS A 314 27.58 16.65 17.07
CA LYS A 314 29.05 16.82 16.95
C LYS A 314 29.78 15.55 16.49
N LYS A 315 29.20 14.36 16.72
CA LYS A 315 29.74 13.04 16.37
C LYS A 315 29.20 12.50 15.04
N LEU A 316 28.18 13.14 14.46
CA LEU A 316 27.58 12.73 13.19
C LEU A 316 28.33 13.37 12.02
N PRO A 317 28.69 12.62 10.97
CA PRO A 317 29.37 13.18 9.79
C PRO A 317 28.43 13.99 8.88
N PHE A 318 27.24 14.35 9.35
CA PHE A 318 26.20 14.98 8.56
C PHE A 318 25.36 15.94 9.40
N LYS A 319 24.83 16.99 8.76
CA LYS A 319 24.05 18.05 9.42
C LYS A 319 22.56 18.04 9.09
N THR A 320 22.15 17.25 8.10
CA THR A 320 20.76 17.12 7.65
C THR A 320 20.24 15.72 7.86
N LEU A 321 18.93 15.51 7.73
CA LEU A 321 18.28 14.20 7.67
C LEU A 321 17.12 14.30 6.68
N ARG A 322 16.93 13.30 5.82
CA ARG A 322 15.73 13.27 4.97
C ARG A 322 14.50 12.86 5.77
N ILE A 323 13.49 13.70 5.72
CA ILE A 323 12.17 13.49 6.31
C ILE A 323 11.16 13.23 5.20
N GLN A 324 10.34 12.21 5.36
CA GLN A 324 9.24 11.90 4.45
C GLN A 324 8.19 13.00 4.53
N THR A 325 7.74 13.47 3.38
CA THR A 325 6.64 14.44 3.31
C THR A 325 5.36 13.67 3.59
N THR A 326 4.69 13.99 4.70
CA THR A 326 3.39 13.40 5.03
C THR A 326 2.35 13.90 4.04
N MET A 327 1.60 12.96 3.45
CA MET A 327 0.45 13.27 2.61
C MET A 327 -0.80 12.92 3.42
N PRO A 328 -1.83 13.78 3.45
CA PRO A 328 -3.08 13.43 4.11
C PRO A 328 -3.70 12.25 3.36
N PHE A 329 -3.78 11.10 4.02
CA PHE A 329 -4.22 9.84 3.44
C PHE A 329 -5.73 9.61 3.61
N ALA A 330 -6.34 10.23 4.64
CA ALA A 330 -7.78 10.14 4.89
C ALA A 330 -8.66 10.56 3.69
N PRO A 331 -8.34 11.63 2.93
CA PRO A 331 -9.10 11.98 1.72
C PRO A 331 -9.12 10.87 0.68
N PHE A 332 -8.02 10.13 0.51
CA PHE A 332 -7.94 9.03 -0.45
C PHE A 332 -8.71 7.82 0.04
N LEU A 333 -8.64 7.49 1.33
CA LEU A 333 -9.47 6.43 1.93
C LEU A 333 -10.96 6.75 1.81
N SER A 334 -11.35 8.01 2.01
CA SER A 334 -12.73 8.45 1.83
C SER A 334 -13.17 8.35 0.37
N LEU A 335 -12.35 8.84 -0.56
CA LEU A 335 -12.64 8.77 -2.00
C LEU A 335 -12.76 7.31 -2.46
N GLY A 336 -11.86 6.43 -2.00
CA GLY A 336 -11.92 5.00 -2.29
C GLY A 336 -13.20 4.34 -1.77
N ALA A 337 -13.71 4.76 -0.61
CA ALA A 337 -14.96 4.24 -0.06
C ALA A 337 -16.15 4.67 -0.94
N LEU A 338 -16.18 5.94 -1.34
CA LEU A 338 -17.20 6.46 -2.26
C LEU A 338 -17.17 5.77 -3.62
N LEU A 339 -15.99 5.61 -4.22
CA LEU A 339 -15.83 4.92 -5.49
C LEU A 339 -16.30 3.46 -5.39
N THR A 340 -16.04 2.79 -4.27
CA THR A 340 -16.52 1.42 -4.01
C THR A 340 -18.04 1.34 -3.93
N ILE A 341 -18.68 2.29 -3.25
CA ILE A 341 -20.14 2.34 -3.12
C ILE A 341 -20.79 2.62 -4.49
N ILE A 342 -20.27 3.62 -5.22
CA ILE A 342 -20.83 4.04 -6.51
C ILE A 342 -20.66 2.94 -7.56
N SER A 343 -19.48 2.31 -7.63
CA SER A 343 -19.22 1.25 -8.61
C SER A 343 -19.77 -0.12 -8.22
N GLN A 344 -20.25 -0.28 -6.97
CA GLN A 344 -20.68 -1.56 -6.41
C GLN A 344 -19.63 -2.67 -6.58
N GLY A 345 -18.35 -2.30 -6.67
CA GLY A 345 -17.29 -3.18 -7.15
C GLY A 345 -15.96 -2.46 -7.35
N ASN A 346 -15.13 -2.99 -8.25
CA ASN A 346 -13.87 -2.32 -8.61
C ASN A 346 -14.18 -1.28 -9.68
N PHE A 347 -13.91 -0.01 -9.38
CA PHE A 347 -14.17 1.11 -10.27
C PHE A 347 -13.45 0.97 -11.62
N ILE A 348 -12.24 0.40 -11.61
CA ILE A 348 -11.45 0.22 -12.84
C ILE A 348 -12.03 -0.87 -13.73
N GLY A 349 -12.67 -1.88 -13.14
CA GLY A 349 -13.37 -2.93 -13.89
C GLY A 349 -14.64 -2.45 -14.59
N LEU A 350 -15.01 -1.16 -14.48
CA LEU A 350 -16.07 -0.58 -15.32
C LEU A 350 -15.53 -0.11 -16.68
N PHE A 351 -14.21 0.04 -16.82
CA PHE A 351 -13.55 0.56 -18.03
C PHE A 351 -12.85 -0.52 -18.85
N PHE A 352 -12.81 -1.76 -18.35
CA PHE A 352 -12.22 -2.95 -18.97
C PHE A 352 -13.15 -4.14 -18.76
#